data_AF-A0A7C4HLP8-F1
#
_entry.id   AF-A0A7C4HLP8-F1
#
_cell.length_a   1.000
_cell.length_b   1.000
_cell.length_c   1.000
_cell.angle_alpha   90.00
_cell.angle_beta   90.00
_cell.angle_gamma   90.00
#
_symmetry.space_group_name_H-M   'P 1'
#
loop_
_entity.id
_entity.type
_entity.pdbx_description
1 polymer ?
#
loop_
_entity_poly.entity_id
_entity_poly.type
_entity_poly.pdbx_seq_one_letter_code
_entity_poly.pdbx_strand_id
1 'polypeptide(L)'
;MKKLIEKGGSVEEILERVKEKYDLREEEFEYNVIERGFPGIFGFLAKDAVVEITLKKAYFERRLKEFLEDILKVVDTDVQVAVKSSGKTFFVNIDSDRVGRLIGKHGKTLGAIQHIAMIFVNRLSDTKLNVILDMGEYRKKRRKFIEKIVQEAVAKALKEKTKVVLDPMFAFERRLVHEMVKKYRGVISYSVGVEPYRRVVIEYVNSKREGRKKDDLRESLRGESQDRRDR
;
A
#
# COMPACT_ATOMS: atom_id res chain seq x y z
N MET A 1 -10.90 15.08 3.88
CA MET A 1 -12.32 14.90 4.26
C MET A 1 -13.13 15.42 3.11
N LYS A 2 -14.13 14.66 2.66
CA LYS A 2 -14.99 15.07 1.56
C LYS A 2 -16.08 15.98 2.08
N LYS A 3 -16.28 17.11 1.40
CA LYS A 3 -17.33 18.07 1.71
C LYS A 3 -18.28 18.17 0.52
N LEU A 4 -19.57 18.17 0.80
CA LEU A 4 -20.64 18.27 -0.18
C LEU A 4 -21.47 19.50 0.17
N ILE A 5 -21.80 20.34 -0.81
CA ILE A 5 -22.74 21.44 -0.65
C ILE A 5 -23.91 21.14 -1.55
N GLU A 6 -25.08 20.95 -0.96
CA GLU A 6 -26.29 20.51 -1.65
C GLU A 6 -27.44 21.48 -1.39
N LYS A 7 -28.33 21.61 -2.38
CA LYS A 7 -29.53 22.46 -2.34
C LYS A 7 -30.79 21.65 -2.60
N GLY A 8 -31.93 22.06 -2.06
CA GLY A 8 -33.20 21.34 -2.20
C GLY A 8 -34.35 22.02 -1.46
N GLY A 9 -35.55 21.43 -1.50
CA GLY A 9 -36.74 22.02 -0.91
C GLY A 9 -36.70 22.07 0.63
N SER A 10 -36.14 21.03 1.25
CA SER A 10 -35.91 20.97 2.70
C SER A 10 -34.56 20.35 3.06
N VAL A 11 -34.15 20.51 4.32
CA VAL A 11 -32.92 19.88 4.84
C VAL A 11 -33.07 18.36 4.83
N GLU A 12 -34.24 17.86 5.21
CA GLU A 12 -34.57 16.44 5.27
C GLU A 12 -34.47 15.79 3.88
N GLU A 13 -35.05 16.41 2.85
CA GLU A 13 -35.00 15.94 1.47
C GLU A 13 -33.54 15.85 0.95
N ILE A 14 -32.73 16.89 1.24
CA ILE A 14 -31.32 16.91 0.87
C ILE A 14 -30.58 15.75 1.54
N LEU A 15 -30.79 15.54 2.84
CA LEU A 15 -30.12 14.48 3.59
C LEU A 15 -30.51 13.08 3.08
N GLU A 16 -31.78 12.82 2.82
CA GLU A 16 -32.25 11.54 2.27
C GLU A 16 -31.60 11.24 0.90
N ARG A 17 -31.63 12.21 -0.01
CA ARG A 17 -31.03 12.08 -1.34
C ARG A 17 -29.51 11.80 -1.28
N VAL A 18 -28.80 12.50 -0.38
CA VAL A 18 -27.36 12.32 -0.23
C VAL A 18 -27.03 10.98 0.44
N LYS A 19 -27.83 10.55 1.42
CA LYS A 19 -27.70 9.22 2.04
C LYS A 19 -27.83 8.12 1.01
N GLU A 20 -28.84 8.18 0.14
CA GLU A 20 -29.04 7.19 -0.91
C GLU A 20 -27.89 7.21 -1.93
N LYS A 21 -27.54 8.38 -2.45
CA LYS A 21 -26.50 8.54 -3.49
C LYS A 21 -25.12 8.05 -3.05
N TYR A 22 -24.76 8.27 -1.79
CA TYR A 22 -23.42 7.93 -1.28
C TYR A 22 -23.40 6.69 -0.40
N ASP A 23 -24.56 6.04 -0.19
CA ASP A 23 -24.78 4.97 0.77
C ASP A 23 -24.26 5.38 2.16
N LEU A 24 -24.82 6.45 2.76
CA LEU A 24 -24.38 6.97 4.07
C LEU A 24 -25.23 6.44 5.22
N ARG A 25 -24.58 6.16 6.36
CA ARG A 25 -25.22 5.90 7.66
C ARG A 25 -25.18 7.14 8.55
N GLU A 26 -26.05 7.21 9.55
CA GLU A 26 -26.19 8.40 10.43
C GLU A 26 -24.86 8.80 11.11
N GLU A 27 -24.06 7.82 11.51
CA GLU A 27 -22.77 8.03 12.18
C GLU A 27 -21.63 8.45 11.23
N GLU A 28 -21.86 8.47 9.92
CA GLU A 28 -20.84 8.60 8.88
C GLU A 28 -20.69 10.00 8.31
N PHE A 29 -21.57 10.91 8.69
CA PHE A 29 -21.50 12.30 8.27
C PHE A 29 -21.85 13.25 9.42
N GLU A 30 -21.54 14.51 9.19
CA GLU A 30 -22.02 15.67 9.93
C GLU A 30 -22.55 16.66 8.92
N TYR A 31 -23.50 17.49 9.31
CA TYR A 31 -24.01 18.53 8.42
C TYR A 31 -24.18 19.85 9.15
N ASN A 32 -24.05 20.93 8.38
CA ASN A 32 -24.34 22.29 8.81
C ASN A 32 -25.36 22.90 7.87
N VAL A 33 -26.44 23.45 8.43
CA VAL A 33 -27.46 24.14 7.64
C VAL A 33 -26.97 25.57 7.40
N ILE A 34 -26.65 25.89 6.15
CA ILE A 34 -26.22 27.23 5.73
C ILE A 34 -27.46 28.11 5.55
N GLU A 35 -28.50 27.60 4.90
CA GLU A 35 -29.78 28.29 4.71
C GLU A 35 -30.94 27.32 4.95
N ARG A 36 -31.95 27.76 5.71
CA ARG A 36 -33.20 27.01 5.85
C ARG A 36 -34.11 27.35 4.68
N GLY A 37 -34.59 26.32 3.99
CA GLY A 37 -35.57 26.47 2.93
C GLY A 37 -36.94 26.85 3.50
N PHE A 38 -37.73 27.57 2.71
CA PHE A 38 -39.13 27.81 3.03
C PHE A 38 -40.00 27.74 1.75
N PRO A 39 -41.17 27.09 1.81
CA PRO A 39 -41.99 26.79 0.64
C PRO A 39 -42.69 28.01 0.03
N GLY A 40 -42.56 29.20 0.63
CA GLY A 40 -43.27 30.41 0.21
C GLY A 40 -44.78 30.33 0.46
N ILE A 41 -45.53 31.30 -0.07
CA ILE A 41 -47.01 31.37 0.01
C ILE A 41 -47.54 31.28 -1.42
N PHE A 42 -48.41 30.30 -1.74
CA PHE A 42 -48.97 30.08 -3.09
C PHE A 42 -47.92 29.98 -4.22
N GLY A 43 -46.72 29.46 -3.92
CA GLY A 43 -45.62 29.35 -4.89
C GLY A 43 -44.87 30.67 -5.13
N PHE A 44 -45.23 31.75 -4.43
CA PHE A 44 -44.48 32.99 -4.42
C PHE A 44 -43.38 32.95 -3.34
N LEU A 45 -42.19 33.43 -3.71
CA LEU A 45 -41.03 33.61 -2.81
C LEU A 45 -40.49 32.33 -2.15
N ALA A 46 -40.59 31.16 -2.79
CA ALA A 46 -39.92 29.96 -2.27
C ALA A 46 -38.38 30.13 -2.27
N LYS A 47 -37.71 29.63 -1.22
CA LYS A 47 -36.25 29.62 -1.13
C LYS A 47 -35.77 28.20 -0.79
N ASP A 48 -34.74 27.76 -1.51
CA ASP A 48 -34.12 26.46 -1.27
C ASP A 48 -33.37 26.43 0.07
N ALA A 49 -33.36 25.25 0.70
CA ALA A 49 -32.43 24.93 1.76
C ALA A 49 -31.03 24.71 1.17
N VAL A 50 -29.99 25.06 1.94
CA VAL A 50 -28.59 24.81 1.59
C VAL A 50 -27.89 24.14 2.76
N VAL A 51 -27.30 22.98 2.52
CA VAL A 51 -26.66 22.15 3.56
C VAL A 51 -25.23 21.81 3.13
N GLU A 52 -24.27 22.05 4.03
CA GLU A 52 -22.91 21.51 3.91
C GLU A 52 -22.83 20.18 4.66
N ILE A 53 -22.45 19.11 3.99
CA ILE A 53 -22.31 17.77 4.55
C ILE A 53 -20.83 17.39 4.52
N THR A 54 -20.29 16.99 5.66
CA THR A 54 -18.91 16.53 5.82
C THR A 54 -18.89 15.04 6.10
N LEU A 55 -18.21 14.27 5.25
CA LEU A 55 -18.04 12.83 5.46
C LEU A 55 -16.97 12.54 6.51
N LYS A 56 -17.33 11.71 7.48
CA LYS A 56 -16.47 11.27 8.58
C LYS A 56 -15.57 10.11 8.15
N LYS A 57 -14.55 9.83 8.97
CA LYS A 57 -13.64 8.69 8.76
C LYS A 57 -14.38 7.35 8.73
N ALA A 58 -15.41 7.20 9.56
CA ALA A 58 -16.23 5.99 9.63
C ALA A 58 -16.79 5.56 8.26
N TYR A 59 -17.23 6.52 7.44
CA TYR A 59 -17.64 6.28 6.05
C TYR A 59 -16.56 5.55 5.25
N PHE A 60 -15.36 6.14 5.21
CA PHE A 60 -14.25 5.60 4.43
C PHE A 60 -13.76 4.26 4.97
N GLU A 61 -13.76 4.08 6.30
CA GLU A 61 -13.39 2.81 6.93
C GLU A 61 -14.35 1.70 6.51
N ARG A 62 -15.67 1.95 6.59
CA ARG A 62 -16.69 0.98 6.18
C ARG A 62 -16.62 0.68 4.68
N ARG A 63 -16.64 1.71 3.83
CA ARG A 63 -16.62 1.53 2.37
C ARG A 63 -15.37 0.77 1.91
N LEU A 64 -14.22 1.06 2.51
CA LEU A 64 -12.97 0.34 2.22
C LEU A 64 -13.04 -1.13 2.70
N LYS A 65 -13.63 -1.37 3.87
CA LYS A 65 -13.84 -2.72 4.39
C LYS A 65 -14.72 -3.54 3.45
N GLU A 66 -15.92 -3.05 3.13
CA GLU A 66 -16.87 -3.70 2.22
C GLU A 66 -16.24 -4.01 0.87
N PHE A 67 -15.58 -3.01 0.27
CA PHE A 67 -14.88 -3.17 -1.00
C PHE A 67 -13.83 -4.29 -0.99
N LEU A 68 -13.03 -4.36 0.08
CA LEU A 68 -12.01 -5.41 0.21
C LEU A 68 -12.65 -6.78 0.48
N GLU A 69 -13.67 -6.85 1.32
CA GLU A 69 -14.41 -8.09 1.56
C GLU A 69 -15.02 -8.63 0.26
N ASP A 70 -15.65 -7.79 -0.54
CA ASP A 70 -16.29 -8.20 -1.81
C ASP A 70 -15.28 -8.77 -2.80
N ILE A 71 -14.11 -8.13 -2.94
CA ILE A 71 -13.05 -8.62 -3.85
C ILE A 71 -12.42 -9.91 -3.32
N LEU A 72 -12.17 -9.99 -2.02
CA LEU A 72 -11.41 -11.10 -1.42
C LEU A 72 -12.28 -12.36 -1.24
N LYS A 73 -13.60 -12.20 -1.04
CA LYS A 73 -14.56 -13.32 -0.97
C LYS A 73 -14.58 -14.18 -2.22
N VAL A 74 -14.20 -13.63 -3.39
CA VAL A 74 -14.03 -14.39 -4.63
C VAL A 74 -12.92 -15.43 -4.52
N VAL A 75 -11.92 -15.19 -3.68
CA VAL A 75 -10.77 -16.09 -3.47
C VAL A 75 -10.95 -16.95 -2.22
N ASP A 76 -11.50 -16.39 -1.16
CA ASP A 76 -11.74 -17.06 0.12
C ASP A 76 -12.97 -16.50 0.83
N THR A 77 -13.96 -17.34 1.06
CA THR A 77 -15.25 -16.94 1.67
C THR A 77 -15.11 -16.53 3.12
N ASP A 78 -14.09 -17.04 3.82
CA ASP A 78 -13.89 -16.83 5.26
C ASP A 78 -12.93 -15.67 5.57
N VAL A 79 -12.75 -14.73 4.63
CA VAL A 79 -11.87 -13.58 4.83
C VAL A 79 -12.46 -12.58 5.82
N GLN A 80 -11.65 -12.15 6.78
CA GLN A 80 -12.00 -11.13 7.76
C GLN A 80 -11.15 -9.88 7.51
N VAL A 81 -11.81 -8.75 7.32
CA VAL A 81 -11.15 -7.46 7.07
C VAL A 81 -11.42 -6.51 8.23
N ALA A 82 -10.35 -6.04 8.87
CA ALA A 82 -10.39 -5.02 9.89
C ALA A 82 -9.74 -3.73 9.37
N VAL A 83 -10.47 -2.62 9.42
CA VAL A 83 -10.00 -1.31 8.98
C VAL A 83 -10.02 -0.35 10.16
N LYS A 84 -8.92 0.40 10.32
CA LYS A 84 -8.81 1.52 11.28
C LYS A 84 -8.08 2.68 10.62
N SER A 85 -8.39 3.91 11.00
CA SER A 85 -7.71 5.10 10.47
C SER A 85 -7.02 5.92 11.56
N SER A 86 -5.88 6.51 11.20
CA SER A 86 -5.21 7.54 11.99
C SER A 86 -4.74 8.65 11.05
N GLY A 87 -5.19 9.88 11.31
CA GLY A 87 -5.01 11.00 10.40
C GLY A 87 -5.58 10.71 9.00
N LYS A 88 -4.68 10.68 8.00
CA LYS A 88 -4.99 10.38 6.58
C LYS A 88 -4.62 8.95 6.17
N THR A 89 -4.20 8.11 7.11
CA THR A 89 -3.74 6.74 6.84
C THR A 89 -4.75 5.74 7.36
N PHE A 90 -5.15 4.82 6.49
CA PHE A 90 -5.99 3.66 6.79
C PHE A 90 -5.09 2.44 6.92
N PHE A 91 -5.26 1.71 8.01
CA PHE A 91 -4.58 0.48 8.33
C PHE A 91 -5.57 -0.65 8.15
N VAL A 92 -5.22 -1.60 7.31
CA VAL A 92 -6.07 -2.73 6.97
C VAL A 92 -5.35 -4.01 7.36
N ASN A 93 -5.96 -4.77 8.26
CA ASN A 93 -5.53 -6.12 8.60
C ASN A 93 -6.51 -7.11 8.00
N ILE A 94 -5.96 -8.13 7.34
CA ILE A 94 -6.75 -9.17 6.69
C ILE A 94 -6.30 -10.52 7.22
N ASP A 95 -7.26 -11.27 7.76
CA ASP A 95 -7.09 -12.63 8.25
C ASP A 95 -7.96 -13.58 7.42
N SER A 96 -7.43 -14.78 7.15
CA SER A 96 -8.10 -15.80 6.32
C SER A 96 -7.37 -17.15 6.46
N ASP A 97 -8.09 -18.24 6.25
CA ASP A 97 -7.50 -19.59 6.26
C ASP A 97 -6.60 -19.84 5.04
N ARG A 98 -6.78 -19.03 3.98
CA ARG A 98 -6.04 -19.09 2.72
C ARG A 98 -5.13 -17.87 2.51
N VAL A 99 -4.68 -17.21 3.59
CA VAL A 99 -3.78 -16.04 3.56
C VAL A 99 -2.61 -16.19 2.59
N GLY A 100 -2.02 -17.39 2.47
CA GLY A 100 -0.92 -17.65 1.54
C GLY A 100 -1.25 -17.37 0.06
N ARG A 101 -2.49 -17.65 -0.39
CA ARG A 101 -2.95 -17.35 -1.76
C ARG A 101 -3.13 -15.85 -1.97
N LEU A 102 -3.68 -15.15 -0.96
CA LEU A 102 -3.94 -13.71 -1.01
C LEU A 102 -2.65 -12.87 -0.97
N ILE A 103 -1.60 -13.36 -0.30
CA ILE A 103 -0.29 -12.71 -0.31
C ILE A 103 0.36 -12.83 -1.70
N GLY A 104 0.26 -14.03 -2.31
CA GLY A 104 0.91 -14.35 -3.58
C GLY A 104 2.43 -14.44 -3.49
N LYS A 105 3.10 -14.77 -4.61
CA LYS A 105 4.55 -14.96 -4.63
C LYS A 105 5.28 -13.67 -4.22
N HIS A 106 6.04 -13.75 -3.12
CA HIS A 106 6.77 -12.64 -2.53
C HIS A 106 5.91 -11.41 -2.17
N GLY A 107 4.59 -11.57 -1.98
CA GLY A 107 3.71 -10.46 -1.61
C GLY A 107 3.24 -9.61 -2.79
N LYS A 108 3.38 -10.11 -4.02
CA LYS A 108 2.90 -9.43 -5.25
C LYS A 108 1.42 -9.12 -5.19
N THR A 109 0.60 -10.11 -4.82
CA THR A 109 -0.85 -9.96 -4.76
C THR A 109 -1.25 -9.01 -3.63
N LEU A 110 -0.62 -9.14 -2.45
CA LEU A 110 -0.78 -8.19 -1.34
C LEU A 110 -0.56 -6.73 -1.79
N GLY A 111 0.53 -6.47 -2.51
CA GLY A 111 0.86 -5.15 -3.03
C GLY A 111 -0.15 -4.64 -4.06
N ALA A 112 -0.64 -5.50 -4.94
CA ALA A 112 -1.66 -5.15 -5.92
C ALA A 112 -3.00 -4.79 -5.26
N ILE A 113 -3.44 -5.59 -4.28
CA ILE A 113 -4.65 -5.32 -3.50
C ILE A 113 -4.53 -3.98 -2.77
N GLN A 114 -3.39 -3.71 -2.13
CA GLN A 114 -3.16 -2.43 -1.46
C GLN A 114 -3.25 -1.25 -2.45
N HIS A 115 -2.72 -1.40 -3.67
CA HIS A 115 -2.81 -0.35 -4.69
C HIS A 115 -4.26 -0.12 -5.12
N ILE A 116 -5.01 -1.18 -5.39
CA ILE A 116 -6.43 -1.07 -5.77
C ILE A 116 -7.24 -0.40 -4.63
N ALA A 117 -7.01 -0.81 -3.38
CA ALA A 117 -7.60 -0.20 -2.20
C ALA A 117 -7.28 1.31 -2.08
N MET A 118 -6.03 1.68 -2.37
CA MET A 118 -5.60 3.07 -2.42
C MET A 118 -6.38 3.88 -3.45
N ILE A 119 -6.50 3.36 -4.67
CA ILE A 119 -7.25 4.01 -5.76
C ILE A 119 -8.71 4.19 -5.35
N PHE A 120 -9.33 3.13 -4.82
CA PHE A 120 -10.72 3.16 -4.37
C PHE A 120 -10.97 4.25 -3.33
N VAL A 121 -10.23 4.27 -2.22
CA VAL A 121 -10.49 5.23 -1.14
C VAL A 121 -10.21 6.68 -1.58
N ASN A 122 -9.23 6.89 -2.47
CA ASN A 122 -8.93 8.22 -3.01
C ASN A 122 -9.98 8.71 -4.01
N ARG A 123 -10.73 7.83 -4.68
CA ARG A 123 -11.89 8.25 -5.50
C ARG A 123 -13.05 8.76 -4.64
N LEU A 124 -13.13 8.30 -3.39
CA LEU A 124 -14.17 8.73 -2.46
C LEU A 124 -13.84 10.03 -1.73
N SER A 125 -12.59 10.51 -1.78
CA SER A 125 -12.10 11.62 -0.96
C SER A 125 -11.46 12.72 -1.79
N ASP A 126 -11.77 13.98 -1.48
CA ASP A 126 -11.13 15.14 -2.14
C ASP A 126 -9.71 15.41 -1.64
N THR A 127 -9.31 14.72 -0.57
CA THR A 127 -7.95 14.79 -0.01
C THR A 127 -7.21 13.48 -0.23
N LYS A 128 -5.90 13.56 -0.48
CA LYS A 128 -5.06 12.36 -0.59
C LYS A 128 -5.09 11.55 0.70
N LEU A 129 -5.51 10.29 0.59
CA LEU A 129 -5.51 9.29 1.65
C LEU A 129 -4.47 8.22 1.36
N ASN A 130 -3.98 7.58 2.42
CA ASN A 130 -3.03 6.48 2.36
C ASN A 130 -3.66 5.20 2.90
N VAL A 131 -3.31 4.05 2.33
CA VAL A 131 -3.74 2.71 2.76
C VAL A 131 -2.50 1.85 2.97
N ILE A 132 -2.40 1.26 4.16
CA ILE A 132 -1.39 0.29 4.54
C ILE A 132 -2.10 -1.01 4.83
N LEU A 133 -1.75 -2.05 4.09
CA LEU A 133 -2.39 -3.36 4.18
C LEU A 133 -1.35 -4.39 4.65
N ASP A 134 -1.75 -5.20 5.62
CA ASP A 134 -1.01 -6.38 6.07
C ASP A 134 -1.93 -7.61 6.18
N MET A 135 -1.35 -8.79 5.95
CA MET A 135 -2.03 -10.08 5.98
C MET A 135 -1.22 -11.04 6.85
N GLY A 136 -1.79 -11.48 7.98
CA GLY A 136 -1.13 -12.45 8.87
C GLY A 136 0.32 -12.11 9.25
N GLU A 137 0.63 -10.85 9.52
CA GLU A 137 1.99 -10.32 9.79
C GLU A 137 3.02 -10.60 8.68
N TYR A 138 2.59 -10.63 7.41
CA TYR A 138 3.43 -11.00 6.28
C TYR A 138 4.72 -10.18 6.23
N ARG A 139 4.66 -8.87 6.42
CA ARG A 139 5.85 -7.99 6.33
C ARG A 139 6.94 -8.39 7.32
N LYS A 140 6.54 -8.73 8.56
CA LYS A 140 7.44 -9.16 9.64
C LYS A 140 7.98 -10.56 9.38
N LYS A 141 7.10 -11.51 9.01
CA LYS A 141 7.50 -12.88 8.64
C LYS A 141 8.46 -12.89 7.45
N ARG A 142 8.19 -12.06 6.44
CA ARG A 142 9.02 -11.92 5.24
C ARG A 142 10.39 -11.34 5.55
N ARG A 143 10.47 -10.32 6.41
CA ARG A 143 11.75 -9.77 6.88
C ARG A 143 12.59 -10.86 7.56
N LYS A 144 12.03 -11.60 8.51
CA LYS A 144 12.71 -12.72 9.19
C LYS A 144 13.17 -13.81 8.22
N PHE A 145 12.34 -14.13 7.22
CA PHE A 145 12.69 -15.09 6.19
C PHE A 145 13.87 -14.62 5.33
N ILE A 146 13.89 -13.35 4.92
CA ILE A 146 15.03 -12.75 4.21
C ILE A 146 16.29 -12.78 5.08
N GLU A 147 16.19 -12.44 6.36
CA GLU A 147 17.33 -12.51 7.29
C GLU A 147 17.95 -13.91 7.32
N LYS A 148 17.12 -14.95 7.41
CA LYS A 148 17.57 -16.35 7.39
C LYS A 148 18.27 -16.70 6.07
N ILE A 149 17.68 -16.35 4.92
CA ILE A 149 18.30 -16.58 3.60
C ILE A 149 19.67 -15.91 3.53
N VAL A 150 19.78 -14.67 3.99
CA VAL A 150 21.04 -13.92 3.95
C VAL A 150 22.09 -14.58 4.84
N GLN A 151 21.73 -14.97 6.05
CA GLN A 151 22.65 -15.66 6.96
C GLN A 151 23.19 -16.96 6.36
N GLU A 152 22.32 -17.79 5.82
CA GLU A 152 22.69 -19.06 5.18
C GLU A 152 23.58 -18.83 3.95
N ALA A 153 23.22 -17.86 3.10
CA ALA A 153 23.96 -17.54 1.90
C ALA A 153 25.34 -16.94 2.20
N VAL A 154 25.46 -16.09 3.22
CA VAL A 154 26.75 -15.54 3.67
C VAL A 154 27.63 -16.64 4.24
N ALA A 155 27.09 -17.51 5.11
CA ALA A 155 27.83 -18.63 5.68
C ALA A 155 28.35 -19.56 4.57
N LYS A 156 27.52 -19.86 3.58
CA LYS A 156 27.91 -20.66 2.41
C LYS A 156 28.99 -19.97 1.58
N ALA A 157 28.81 -18.69 1.25
CA ALA A 157 29.79 -17.92 0.47
C ALA A 157 31.16 -17.88 1.17
N LEU A 158 31.20 -17.63 2.48
CA LEU A 158 32.43 -17.61 3.27
C LEU A 158 33.09 -19.00 3.35
N LYS A 159 32.32 -20.06 3.59
CA LYS A 159 32.82 -21.43 3.73
C LYS A 159 33.38 -21.97 2.41
N GLU A 160 32.63 -21.80 1.33
CA GLU A 160 32.97 -22.33 0.00
C GLU A 160 33.84 -21.36 -0.81
N LYS A 161 34.08 -20.15 -0.30
CA LYS A 161 34.80 -19.06 -0.99
C LYS A 161 34.26 -18.79 -2.40
N THR A 162 32.95 -18.86 -2.55
CA THR A 162 32.24 -18.77 -3.83
C THR A 162 31.17 -17.67 -3.81
N LYS A 163 30.47 -17.50 -4.94
CA LYS A 163 29.27 -16.66 -5.04
C LYS A 163 28.01 -17.48 -4.85
N VAL A 164 27.05 -16.93 -4.10
CA VAL A 164 25.71 -17.47 -3.90
C VAL A 164 24.71 -16.53 -4.55
N VAL A 165 23.90 -17.08 -5.44
CA VAL A 165 22.85 -16.35 -6.16
C VAL A 165 21.53 -16.58 -5.45
N LEU A 166 20.86 -15.52 -5.02
CA LEU A 166 19.53 -15.61 -4.41
C LEU A 166 18.43 -15.61 -5.47
N ASP A 167 17.22 -15.97 -5.05
CA ASP A 167 16.03 -15.84 -5.88
C ASP A 167 15.72 -14.39 -6.26
N PRO A 168 15.06 -14.15 -7.41
CA PRO A 168 14.53 -12.84 -7.74
C PRO A 168 13.58 -12.31 -6.66
N MET A 169 13.74 -11.05 -6.30
CA MET A 169 13.01 -10.41 -5.21
C MET A 169 12.81 -8.92 -5.52
N PHE A 170 11.84 -8.26 -4.90
CA PHE A 170 11.54 -6.85 -5.17
C PHE A 170 12.68 -5.91 -4.77
N ALA A 171 12.72 -4.71 -5.36
CA ALA A 171 13.76 -3.71 -5.08
C ALA A 171 13.95 -3.42 -3.58
N PHE A 172 12.86 -3.33 -2.81
CA PHE A 172 12.94 -3.10 -1.36
C PHE A 172 13.54 -4.29 -0.60
N GLU A 173 13.27 -5.52 -1.05
CA GLU A 173 13.85 -6.74 -0.47
C GLU A 173 15.35 -6.82 -0.81
N ARG A 174 15.73 -6.50 -2.05
CA ARG A 174 17.15 -6.43 -2.45
C ARG A 174 17.91 -5.41 -1.60
N ARG A 175 17.32 -4.23 -1.37
CA ARG A 175 17.90 -3.21 -0.48
C ARG A 175 18.11 -3.75 0.93
N LEU A 176 17.12 -4.47 1.47
CA LEU A 176 17.20 -5.10 2.79
C LEU A 176 18.33 -6.14 2.85
N VAL A 177 18.46 -6.99 1.83
CA VAL A 177 19.57 -7.94 1.70
C VAL A 177 20.91 -7.22 1.71
N HIS A 178 21.08 -6.19 0.87
CA HIS A 178 22.33 -5.43 0.81
C HIS A 178 22.69 -4.80 2.17
N GLU A 179 21.70 -4.28 2.89
CA GLU A 179 21.89 -3.74 4.23
C GLU A 179 22.33 -4.80 5.24
N MET A 180 21.76 -6.01 5.17
CA MET A 180 22.14 -7.13 6.04
C MET A 180 23.54 -7.66 5.72
N VAL A 181 23.88 -7.82 4.44
CA VAL A 181 25.20 -8.33 4.01
C VAL A 181 26.34 -7.40 4.44
N LYS A 182 26.12 -6.07 4.47
CA LYS A 182 27.12 -5.10 4.94
C LYS A 182 27.63 -5.34 6.36
N LYS A 183 26.89 -6.10 7.18
CA LYS A 183 27.29 -6.45 8.55
C LYS A 183 28.37 -7.54 8.61
N TYR A 184 28.62 -8.23 7.50
CA TYR A 184 29.57 -9.34 7.42
C TYR A 184 30.82 -8.91 6.65
N ARG A 185 32.00 -9.27 7.17
CA ARG A 185 33.29 -9.05 6.49
C ARG A 185 33.58 -10.18 5.50
N GLY A 186 34.34 -9.91 4.45
CA GLY A 186 34.76 -10.93 3.49
C GLY A 186 33.69 -11.37 2.50
N VAL A 187 32.57 -10.64 2.43
CA VAL A 187 31.52 -10.80 1.43
C VAL A 187 31.06 -9.45 0.92
N ILE A 188 30.70 -9.39 -0.35
CA ILE A 188 30.01 -8.26 -0.96
C ILE A 188 28.67 -8.72 -1.50
N SER A 189 27.79 -7.76 -1.80
CA SER A 189 26.56 -8.05 -2.53
C SER A 189 26.32 -7.05 -3.65
N TYR A 190 25.79 -7.54 -4.77
CA TYR A 190 25.37 -6.74 -5.91
C TYR A 190 24.12 -7.34 -6.57
N SER A 191 23.33 -6.51 -7.22
CA SER A 191 22.09 -6.94 -7.89
C SER A 191 22.33 -7.12 -9.39
N VAL A 192 21.96 -8.27 -9.95
CA VAL A 192 22.13 -8.62 -11.38
C VAL A 192 20.80 -9.01 -12.02
N GLY A 193 20.69 -8.79 -13.32
CA GLY A 193 19.50 -9.05 -14.14
C GLY A 193 18.53 -7.86 -14.20
N VAL A 194 17.47 -8.03 -14.99
CA VAL A 194 16.40 -7.04 -15.20
C VAL A 194 15.13 -7.43 -14.46
N GLU A 195 14.33 -6.45 -14.04
CA GLU A 195 13.03 -6.71 -13.40
C GLU A 195 12.11 -7.46 -14.39
N PRO A 196 11.34 -8.49 -13.97
CA PRO A 196 11.13 -8.99 -12.60
C PRO A 196 12.08 -10.10 -12.12
N TYR A 197 13.10 -10.43 -12.90
CA TYR A 197 14.05 -11.51 -12.63
C TYR A 197 15.34 -11.04 -11.95
N ARG A 198 15.40 -9.76 -11.57
CA ARG A 198 16.55 -9.16 -10.91
C ARG A 198 16.72 -9.70 -9.50
N ARG A 199 17.95 -10.11 -9.18
CA ARG A 199 18.32 -10.89 -7.99
C ARG A 199 19.61 -10.38 -7.37
N VAL A 200 19.84 -10.74 -6.10
CA VAL A 200 21.07 -10.39 -5.38
C VAL A 200 22.05 -11.55 -5.44
N VAL A 201 23.30 -11.23 -5.73
CA VAL A 201 24.43 -12.15 -5.59
C VAL A 201 25.23 -11.73 -4.38
N ILE A 202 25.54 -12.69 -3.53
CA ILE A 202 26.43 -12.55 -2.38
C ILE A 202 27.73 -13.26 -2.75
N GLU A 203 28.83 -12.54 -2.83
CA GLU A 203 30.10 -13.07 -3.32
C GLU A 203 31.19 -12.92 -2.26
N TYR A 204 31.91 -14.01 -2.01
CA TYR A 204 33.12 -13.98 -1.19
C TYR A 204 34.17 -13.04 -1.81
N VAL A 205 34.76 -12.21 -0.97
CA VAL A 205 35.92 -11.38 -1.33
C VAL A 205 37.05 -11.62 -0.36
N ASN A 206 38.24 -11.86 -0.90
CA ASN A 206 39.45 -11.87 -0.10
C ASN A 206 39.82 -10.43 0.29
N SER A 207 40.40 -10.23 1.47
CA SER A 207 40.69 -8.90 2.06
C SER A 207 41.50 -7.96 1.15
N LYS A 208 42.32 -8.50 0.23
CA LYS A 208 43.06 -7.73 -0.78
C LYS A 208 42.19 -7.20 -1.95
N ARG A 209 41.02 -7.79 -2.22
CA ARG A 209 40.11 -7.43 -3.33
C ARG A 209 38.92 -6.57 -2.90
N GLU A 210 38.69 -6.41 -1.60
CA GLU A 210 37.53 -5.70 -1.04
C GLU A 210 37.57 -4.18 -1.36
N GLY A 211 38.76 -3.60 -1.52
CA GLY A 211 38.98 -2.23 -2.01
C GLY A 211 38.70 -2.07 -3.50
N ARG A 212 39.40 -2.85 -4.35
CA ARG A 212 39.28 -2.76 -5.83
C ARG A 212 37.86 -3.00 -6.34
N LYS A 213 37.14 -4.03 -5.88
CA LYS A 213 35.78 -4.33 -6.36
C LYS A 213 34.74 -3.27 -5.95
N LYS A 214 34.93 -2.53 -4.86
CA LYS A 214 34.03 -1.43 -4.49
C LYS A 214 34.13 -0.27 -5.47
N ASP A 215 35.32 -0.03 -6.01
CA ASP A 215 35.56 1.01 -7.02
C ASP A 215 35.05 0.56 -8.39
N ASP A 216 35.35 -0.67 -8.82
CA ASP A 216 34.86 -1.24 -10.10
C ASP A 216 33.31 -1.33 -10.17
N LEU A 217 32.66 -1.65 -9.04
CA LEU A 217 31.19 -1.71 -8.97
C LEU A 217 30.56 -0.30 -9.01
N ARG A 218 31.24 0.71 -8.46
CA ARG A 218 30.78 2.11 -8.56
C ARG A 218 30.92 2.65 -9.98
N GLU A 219 31.94 2.21 -10.71
CA GLU A 219 32.20 2.64 -12.09
C GLU A 219 31.21 2.00 -13.09
N SER A 220 30.93 0.71 -12.95
CA SER A 220 29.92 0.00 -13.76
C SER A 220 28.49 0.54 -13.55
N LEU A 221 28.11 0.89 -12.32
CA LEU A 221 26.81 1.52 -12.03
C LEU A 221 26.68 2.95 -12.57
N ARG A 222 27.80 3.66 -12.77
CA ARG A 222 27.83 4.98 -13.43
C ARG A 222 27.65 4.86 -14.94
N GLY A 223 28.27 3.86 -15.58
CA GLY A 223 28.11 3.58 -17.01
C GLY A 223 26.67 3.23 -17.41
N GLU A 224 25.99 2.38 -16.64
CA GLU A 224 24.57 2.03 -16.89
C GLU A 224 23.59 3.21 -16.72
N SER A 225 24.02 4.30 -16.07
CA SER A 225 23.21 5.51 -15.84
C SER A 225 23.41 6.59 -16.90
N GLN A 226 24.50 6.52 -17.68
CA GLN A 226 24.74 7.41 -18.83
C GLN A 226 24.07 6.86 -20.09
N ASP A 227 24.10 5.55 -20.31
CA ASP A 227 23.48 4.89 -21.47
C ASP A 227 21.94 4.95 -21.50
N ARG A 228 21.32 5.38 -20.39
CA ARG A 228 19.87 5.65 -20.28
C ARG A 228 19.47 7.11 -20.53
N ARG A 229 20.44 8.02 -20.67
CA ARG A 229 20.18 9.43 -21.01
C ARG A 229 20.30 9.72 -22.51
N ASP A 230 20.91 8.80 -23.25
CA ASP A 230 21.13 8.93 -24.70
C ASP A 230 20.14 8.09 -25.56
N ARG A 231 19.04 7.62 -24.95
CA ARG A 231 17.89 6.99 -25.63
C ARG A 231 16.58 7.61 -25.14
#